data_AF-A0A2A4X5E5-F1
#
_entry.id   AF-A0A2A4X5E5-F1
#
_cell.length_a   1.000
_cell.length_b   1.000
_cell.length_c   1.000
_cell.angle_alpha   90.00
_cell.angle_beta   90.00
_cell.angle_gamma   90.00
#
_symmetry.space_group_name_H-M   'P 1'
#
loop_
_entity.id
_entity.type
_entity.pdbx_description
1 polymer ?
#
loop_
_entity_poly.entity_id
_entity_poly.type
_entity_poly.pdbx_seq_one_letter_code
_entity_poly.pdbx_strand_id
1 'polypeptide(L)'
;MSAGIALFGEAQRGNFSRLVTLHTLEKLHDTFGMPPPLSKGIWLSIQLLMQNEIIYFYRIEEEGFSYPHYHEGLKLLDSQQTQYPLKALCMPGLGDRIMVGKATEFCKKHSIIFLCTEEDFYDYVTCF
;
A
#
# COMPACT_ATOMS: atom_id res chain seq x y z
N MET A 1 -11.06 13.17 -12.61
CA MET A 1 -10.64 11.75 -12.40
C MET A 1 -10.87 11.41 -10.95
N SER A 2 -11.38 10.22 -10.63
CA SER A 2 -11.55 9.80 -9.23
C SER A 2 -10.18 9.46 -8.63
N ALA A 3 -9.89 9.93 -7.42
CA ALA A 3 -8.64 9.63 -6.73
C ALA A 3 -8.71 8.24 -6.08
N GLY A 4 -7.62 7.48 -6.19
CA GLY A 4 -7.51 6.12 -5.67
C GLY A 4 -6.70 6.03 -4.39
N ILE A 5 -6.60 4.81 -3.88
CA ILE A 5 -5.84 4.46 -2.68
C ILE A 5 -4.61 3.69 -3.12
N ALA A 6 -3.42 4.21 -2.82
CA ALA A 6 -2.19 3.45 -2.98
C ALA A 6 -2.09 2.42 -1.86
N LEU A 7 -1.83 1.17 -2.21
CA LEU A 7 -1.74 0.08 -1.24
C LEU A 7 -0.50 -0.76 -1.52
N PHE A 8 0.32 -0.93 -0.50
CA PHE A 8 1.50 -1.80 -0.53
C PHE A 8 1.13 -3.12 0.12
N GLY A 9 1.52 -4.24 -0.49
CA GLY A 9 1.16 -5.54 0.07
C GLY A 9 1.95 -6.69 -0.52
N GLU A 10 2.13 -7.71 0.29
CA GLU A 10 2.75 -8.96 -0.11
C GLU A 10 1.72 -9.84 -0.83
N ALA A 11 2.18 -10.53 -1.86
CA ALA A 11 1.34 -11.39 -2.68
C ALA A 11 2.16 -12.51 -3.33
N GLN A 12 1.50 -13.65 -3.56
CA GLN A 12 2.09 -14.80 -4.26
C GLN A 12 2.52 -14.47 -5.70
N ARG A 13 1.72 -13.66 -6.42
CA ARG A 13 1.93 -13.33 -7.84
C ARG A 13 2.03 -11.82 -8.06
N GLY A 14 2.47 -11.44 -9.25
CA GLY A 14 2.59 -10.04 -9.68
C GLY A 14 4.03 -9.56 -9.76
N ASN A 15 4.26 -8.47 -10.48
CA ASN A 15 5.60 -7.92 -10.67
C ASN A 15 5.94 -6.95 -9.54
N PHE A 16 7.17 -7.06 -9.04
CA PHE A 16 7.77 -5.99 -8.24
C PHE A 16 7.96 -4.74 -9.10
N SER A 17 8.08 -3.58 -8.45
CA SER A 17 8.40 -2.30 -9.09
C SER A 17 7.36 -1.78 -10.10
N ARG A 18 6.09 -2.21 -9.98
CA ARG A 18 4.99 -1.70 -10.81
C ARG A 18 3.70 -1.52 -10.00
N LEU A 19 3.03 -0.39 -10.21
CA LEU A 19 1.66 -0.19 -9.76
C LEU A 19 0.67 -0.91 -10.68
N VAL A 20 -0.29 -1.61 -10.08
CA VAL A 20 -1.43 -2.19 -10.78
C VAL A 20 -2.70 -1.51 -10.30
N THR A 21 -3.44 -0.92 -11.23
CA THR A 21 -4.77 -0.38 -10.94
C THR A 21 -5.79 -1.51 -10.85
N LEU A 22 -6.51 -1.59 -9.74
CA LEU A 22 -7.56 -2.56 -9.48
C LEU A 22 -8.92 -1.88 -9.33
N HIS A 23 -9.94 -2.54 -9.89
CA HIS A 23 -11.34 -2.10 -9.85
C HIS A 23 -12.30 -3.25 -9.47
N THR A 24 -11.84 -4.50 -9.48
CA THR A 24 -12.68 -5.67 -9.18
C THR A 24 -11.90 -6.73 -8.43
N LEU A 25 -12.62 -7.60 -7.73
CA LEU A 25 -12.06 -8.70 -6.94
C LEU A 25 -11.43 -9.78 -7.83
N GLU A 26 -11.98 -10.03 -9.02
CA GLU A 26 -11.45 -10.99 -10.00
C GLU A 26 -10.06 -10.54 -10.45
N LYS A 27 -9.90 -9.26 -10.80
CA LYS A 27 -8.60 -8.72 -11.21
C LYS A 27 -7.56 -8.80 -10.08
N LEU A 28 -7.98 -8.55 -8.84
CA LEU A 28 -7.11 -8.73 -7.66
C LEU A 28 -6.63 -10.19 -7.57
N HIS A 29 -7.56 -11.15 -7.60
CA HIS A 29 -7.24 -12.57 -7.51
C HIS A 29 -6.33 -13.01 -8.65
N ASP A 30 -6.70 -12.72 -9.90
CA ASP A 30 -5.97 -13.16 -11.09
C ASP A 30 -4.55 -12.59 -11.15
N THR A 31 -4.36 -11.36 -10.68
CA THR A 31 -3.06 -10.69 -10.69
C THR A 31 -2.15 -11.14 -9.54
N PHE A 32 -2.69 -11.24 -8.32
CA PHE A 32 -1.88 -11.34 -7.10
C PHE A 32 -1.96 -12.71 -6.41
N GLY A 33 -2.98 -13.53 -6.72
CA GLY A 33 -3.16 -14.84 -6.10
C GLY A 33 -3.45 -14.73 -4.61
N MET A 34 -2.88 -15.66 -3.83
CA MET A 34 -3.05 -15.67 -2.37
C MET A 34 -1.97 -14.82 -1.68
N PRO A 35 -2.28 -14.09 -0.61
CA PRO A 35 -1.26 -13.53 0.27
C PRO A 35 -0.61 -14.65 1.12
N PRO A 36 0.61 -14.44 1.62
CA PRO A 36 1.14 -15.26 2.72
C PRO A 36 0.29 -15.09 3.99
N PRO A 37 0.44 -16.00 4.97
CA PRO A 37 -0.20 -15.85 6.27
C PRO A 37 0.12 -14.49 6.91
N LEU A 38 -0.85 -13.90 7.60
CA LEU A 38 -0.75 -12.64 8.34
C LEU A 38 -0.63 -11.35 7.50
N SER A 39 -0.23 -11.42 6.23
CA SER A 39 -0.26 -10.28 5.32
C SER A 39 -1.67 -9.68 5.22
N LYS A 40 -1.75 -8.35 5.25
CA LYS A 40 -3.00 -7.59 5.23
C LYS A 40 -3.25 -6.89 3.91
N GLY A 41 -2.27 -6.80 3.00
CA GLY A 41 -2.42 -6.01 1.80
C GLY A 41 -3.57 -6.46 0.89
N ILE A 42 -3.68 -7.77 0.63
CA ILE A 42 -4.80 -8.34 -0.14
C ILE A 42 -6.12 -8.22 0.64
N TRP A 43 -6.12 -8.47 1.95
CA TRP A 43 -7.32 -8.38 2.78
C TRP A 43 -7.92 -6.96 2.76
N LEU A 44 -7.09 -5.93 2.95
CA LEU A 44 -7.50 -4.53 2.85
C LEU A 44 -7.98 -4.19 1.44
N SER A 45 -7.33 -4.73 0.41
CA SER A 45 -7.75 -4.51 -0.97
C SER A 45 -9.15 -5.04 -1.25
N ILE A 46 -9.52 -6.19 -0.69
CA ILE A 46 -10.89 -6.73 -0.80
C ILE A 46 -11.90 -5.75 -0.19
N GLN A 47 -11.64 -5.27 1.03
CA GLN A 47 -12.54 -4.33 1.71
C GLN A 47 -12.74 -3.04 0.91
N LEU A 48 -11.65 -2.47 0.39
CA LEU A 48 -11.68 -1.25 -0.42
C LEU A 48 -12.43 -1.46 -1.75
N LEU A 49 -12.19 -2.58 -2.44
CA LEU A 49 -12.91 -2.91 -3.68
C LEU A 49 -14.41 -3.10 -3.45
N MET A 50 -14.82 -3.68 -2.30
CA MET A 50 -16.24 -3.78 -1.93
C MET A 50 -16.91 -2.43 -1.71
N GLN A 51 -16.14 -1.38 -1.40
CA GLN A 51 -16.60 0.00 -1.30
C GLN A 51 -16.50 0.75 -2.65
N ASN A 52 -16.24 0.04 -3.75
CA ASN A 52 -16.02 0.60 -5.09
C ASN A 52 -14.84 1.57 -5.17
N GLU A 53 -13.82 1.36 -4.34
CA GLU A 53 -12.60 2.17 -4.37
C GLU A 53 -11.65 1.75 -5.49
N ILE A 54 -10.96 2.73 -6.08
CA ILE A 54 -9.86 2.47 -7.00
C ILE A 54 -8.60 2.21 -6.18
N ILE A 55 -7.94 1.08 -6.42
CA ILE A 55 -6.69 0.73 -5.73
C ILE A 55 -5.53 0.79 -6.71
N TYR A 56 -4.43 1.42 -6.30
CA TYR A 56 -3.14 1.29 -6.96
C TYR A 56 -2.27 0.39 -6.11
N PHE A 57 -2.29 -0.90 -6.43
CA PHE A 57 -1.59 -1.93 -5.66
C PHE A 57 -0.13 -2.00 -6.09
N TYR A 58 0.78 -1.88 -5.13
CA TYR A 58 2.21 -2.08 -5.31
C TYR A 58 2.64 -3.33 -4.55
N ARG A 59 3.06 -4.36 -5.29
CA ARG A 59 3.54 -5.60 -4.67
C ARG A 59 4.89 -5.36 -4.02
N ILE A 60 5.01 -5.77 -2.76
CA ILE A 60 6.28 -5.85 -2.04
C ILE A 60 6.62 -7.32 -1.76
N GLU A 61 7.89 -7.57 -1.46
CA GLU A 61 8.39 -8.92 -1.21
C GLU A 61 8.00 -9.45 0.17
N GLU A 62 8.05 -8.59 1.19
CA GLU A 62 7.72 -8.94 2.57
C GLU A 62 7.07 -7.74 3.26
N GLU A 63 5.85 -7.90 3.76
CA GLU A 63 5.16 -6.87 4.53
C GLU A 63 5.92 -6.54 5.82
N GLY A 64 6.11 -5.24 6.10
CA GLY A 64 6.83 -4.74 7.26
C GLY A 64 8.36 -4.71 7.14
N PHE A 65 8.95 -5.53 6.27
CA PHE A 65 10.40 -5.68 6.21
C PHE A 65 11.03 -5.24 4.88
N SER A 66 10.27 -5.14 3.79
CA SER A 66 10.83 -4.85 2.47
C SER A 66 11.06 -3.34 2.20
N TYR A 67 11.93 -2.71 3.00
CA TYR A 67 12.30 -1.30 2.91
C TYR A 67 12.63 -0.79 1.49
N PRO A 68 13.41 -1.52 0.66
CA PRO A 68 13.73 -1.06 -0.69
C PRO A 68 12.48 -0.90 -1.56
N HIS A 69 11.57 -1.87 -1.51
CA HIS A 69 10.32 -1.83 -2.30
C HIS A 69 9.39 -0.70 -1.85
N TYR A 70 9.26 -0.46 -0.54
CA TYR A 70 8.48 0.67 -0.05
C TYR A 70 9.04 2.00 -0.56
N HIS A 71 10.35 2.19 -0.49
CA HIS A 71 11.00 3.40 -0.98
C HIS A 71 10.85 3.60 -2.49
N GLU A 72 11.01 2.52 -3.27
CA GLU A 72 10.80 2.55 -4.71
C GLU A 72 9.35 2.88 -5.08
N GLY A 73 8.38 2.25 -4.43
CA GLY A 73 6.96 2.51 -4.72
C GLY A 73 6.55 3.93 -4.34
N LEU A 74 7.04 4.48 -3.22
CA LEU A 74 6.80 5.88 -2.86
C LEU A 74 7.39 6.86 -3.90
N LYS A 75 8.62 6.61 -4.37
CA LYS A 75 9.23 7.39 -5.45
C LYS A 75 8.42 7.31 -6.74
N LEU A 76 7.95 6.12 -7.09
CA LEU A 76 7.15 5.90 -8.29
C LEU A 76 5.83 6.69 -8.20
N LEU A 77 5.13 6.60 -7.07
CA LEU A 77 3.90 7.38 -6.81
C LEU A 77 4.14 8.89 -6.89
N ASP A 78 5.24 9.38 -6.32
CA ASP A 78 5.61 10.80 -6.36
C ASP A 78 5.85 11.27 -7.80
N SER A 79 6.59 10.48 -8.59
CA SER A 79 6.90 10.81 -9.99
C SER A 79 5.70 10.71 -10.94
N GLN A 80 4.67 9.96 -10.57
CA GLN A 80 3.52 9.63 -11.42
C GLN A 80 2.20 10.15 -10.83
N GLN A 81 2.24 11.19 -10.00
CA GLN A 81 1.06 11.71 -9.29
C GLN A 81 -0.07 12.14 -10.23
N THR A 82 0.25 12.62 -11.45
CA THR A 82 -0.75 12.98 -12.47
C THR A 82 -1.45 11.75 -13.06
N GLN A 83 -0.75 10.63 -13.16
CA GLN A 83 -1.28 9.35 -13.64
C GLN A 83 -2.06 8.61 -12.54
N TYR A 84 -1.65 8.76 -11.28
CA TYR A 84 -2.23 8.11 -10.11
C TYR A 84 -2.66 9.16 -9.08
N PRO A 85 -3.79 9.85 -9.28
CA PRO A 85 -4.32 10.77 -8.28
C PRO A 85 -4.66 9.98 -7.01
N LEU A 86 -4.10 10.37 -5.87
CA LEU A 86 -4.24 9.67 -4.59
C LEU A 86 -5.17 10.41 -3.64
N LYS A 87 -5.90 9.65 -2.82
CA LYS A 87 -6.61 10.17 -1.63
C LYS A 87 -6.14 9.53 -0.33
N ALA A 88 -5.54 8.35 -0.41
CA ALA A 88 -4.90 7.70 0.73
C ALA A 88 -3.73 6.81 0.31
N LEU A 89 -2.88 6.51 1.29
CA LEU A 89 -1.77 5.58 1.23
C LEU A 89 -1.95 4.54 2.33
N CYS A 90 -1.78 3.26 2.01
CA CYS A 90 -1.83 2.16 2.96
C CYS A 90 -0.57 1.28 2.84
N MET A 91 0.08 1.04 3.97
CA MET A 91 1.32 0.26 4.08
C MET A 91 1.24 -0.64 5.32
N PRO A 92 0.46 -1.73 5.29
CA PRO A 92 0.31 -2.62 6.43
C PRO A 92 1.62 -3.32 6.80
N GLY A 93 1.74 -3.67 8.09
CA GLY A 93 2.91 -4.32 8.69
C GLY A 93 4.05 -3.34 9.00
N LEU A 94 3.86 -2.04 8.74
CA LEU A 94 4.90 -1.04 8.83
C LEU A 94 4.87 -0.32 10.20
N GLY A 95 5.58 -0.89 11.18
CA GLY A 95 5.82 -0.26 12.50
C GLY A 95 7.08 0.62 12.56
N ASP A 96 8.03 0.46 11.63
CA ASP A 96 9.32 1.16 11.66
C ASP A 96 9.17 2.68 11.57
N ARG A 97 9.75 3.37 12.55
CA ARG A 97 9.65 4.84 12.69
C ARG A 97 10.18 5.60 11.49
N ILE A 98 11.25 5.11 10.87
CA ILE A 98 11.86 5.81 9.73
C ILE A 98 10.92 5.74 8.54
N MET A 99 10.36 4.57 8.25
CA MET A 99 9.44 4.39 7.14
C MET A 99 8.07 5.00 7.38
N VAL A 100 7.51 4.89 8.59
CA VAL A 100 6.28 5.60 8.97
C VAL A 100 6.48 7.11 8.83
N GLY A 101 7.65 7.62 9.23
CA GLY A 101 8.04 9.02 9.03
C GLY A 101 8.00 9.41 7.55
N LYS A 102 8.65 8.64 6.68
CA LYS A 102 8.64 8.86 5.21
C LYS A 102 7.23 8.79 4.61
N ALA A 103 6.43 7.80 5.01
CA ALA A 103 5.05 7.65 4.54
C ALA A 103 4.18 8.84 4.97
N THR A 104 4.36 9.32 6.21
CA THR A 104 3.67 10.49 6.73
C THR A 104 4.09 11.78 6.01
N GLU A 105 5.38 11.96 5.74
CA GLU A 105 5.88 13.09 4.95
C GLU A 105 5.34 13.09 3.53
N PHE A 106 5.31 11.93 2.88
CA PHE A 106 4.68 11.74 1.57
C PHE A 106 3.20 12.14 1.64
N CYS A 107 2.45 11.63 2.63
CA CYS A 107 1.04 11.95 2.77
C CYS A 107 0.79 13.45 3.00
N LYS A 108 1.60 14.11 3.82
CA LYS A 108 1.56 15.56 4.04
C LYS A 108 1.86 16.33 2.76
N LYS A 109 2.89 15.94 2.01
CA LYS A 109 3.26 16.57 0.73
C LYS A 109 2.12 16.56 -0.28
N HIS A 110 1.37 15.46 -0.34
CA HIS A 110 0.28 15.28 -1.30
C HIS A 110 -1.12 15.56 -0.73
N SER A 111 -1.24 15.99 0.53
CA SER A 111 -2.51 16.22 1.23
C SER A 111 -3.45 15.01 1.20
N ILE A 112 -2.90 13.81 1.42
CA ILE A 112 -3.65 12.54 1.46
C ILE A 112 -3.60 11.90 2.85
N ILE A 113 -4.45 10.92 3.08
CA ILE A 113 -4.55 10.20 4.35
C ILE A 113 -3.55 9.04 4.38
N PHE A 114 -2.82 8.88 5.50
CA PHE A 114 -2.08 7.66 5.77
C PHE A 114 -2.96 6.68 6.57
N LEU A 115 -3.17 5.48 6.04
CA LEU A 115 -3.92 4.41 6.67
C LEU A 115 -2.93 3.36 7.23
N CYS A 116 -2.98 3.16 8.54
CA CYS A 116 -2.20 2.17 9.27
C CYS A 116 -3.13 1.29 10.12
N THR A 117 -2.64 0.12 10.52
CA THR A 117 -3.35 -0.79 11.42
C THR A 117 -3.09 -0.43 12.89
N GLU A 118 -3.87 -1.00 13.80
CA GLU A 118 -3.64 -0.85 15.25
C GLU A 118 -2.28 -1.42 15.68
N GLU A 119 -1.83 -2.50 15.03
CA GLU A 119 -0.52 -3.14 15.26
C GLU A 119 0.61 -2.21 14.81
N ASP A 120 0.53 -1.66 13.58
CA ASP A 120 1.51 -0.67 13.09
C ASP A 120 1.62 0.54 14.03
N PHE A 121 0.49 1.02 14.53
CA PHE A 121 0.45 2.13 15.47
C PHE A 121 1.10 1.76 16.81
N TYR A 122 0.81 0.57 17.33
CA TYR A 122 1.41 0.08 18.57
C TYR A 122 2.93 0.00 18.46
N ASP A 123 3.45 -0.61 17.39
CA ASP A 123 4.89 -0.75 17.15
C ASP A 123 5.56 0.62 17.02
N TYR A 124 4.95 1.54 16.27
CA TYR A 124 5.45 2.90 16.10
C TYR A 124 5.62 3.65 17.43
N VAL A 125 4.63 3.56 18.34
CA VAL A 125 4.69 4.25 19.63
C VAL A 125 5.59 3.56 20.66
N THR A 126 5.77 2.24 20.55
CA THR A 126 6.56 1.45 21.51
C THR A 126 8.00 1.16 21.11
N CYS A 127 8.38 1.37 19.85
CA CYS A 127 9.70 1.04 19.28
C CYS A 127 10.01 -0.47 19.19
N PHE A 128 9.00 -1.33 19.00
CA PHE A 128 9.25 -2.76 18.71
C PHE A 128 9.68 -2.99 17.26
#